data_AF-A0A3B9JD59-F1
#
_entry.id   AF-A0A3B9JD59-F1
#
_cell.length_a   1.000
_cell.length_b   1.000
_cell.length_c   1.000
_cell.angle_alpha   90.00
_cell.angle_beta   90.00
_cell.angle_gamma   90.00
#
_symmetry.space_group_name_H-M   'P 1'
#
loop_
_entity.id
_entity.type
_entity.pdbx_description
1 polymer ?
#
loop_
_entity_poly.entity_id
_entity_poly.type
_entity_poly.pdbx_seq_one_letter_code
_entity_poly.pdbx_strand_id
1 'polypeptide(L)'
;YFAGDWFARLKIPFRHTGNAMSAQEISALSAGIDLEALRGYRVAVGRRTRELVTALDESEYKRRVDESRLARVLAEGALSESAREIAAYWGKRTISGLLLMPATRHNFLHLNECLRLKAKKA
;
A
#
# COMPACT_ATOMS: atom_id res chain seq x y z
N TYR A 1 7.77 -7.35 10.87
CA TYR A 1 8.03 -7.13 9.44
C TYR A 1 8.64 -5.75 9.13
N PHE A 2 9.20 -5.03 10.12
CA PHE A 2 9.84 -3.71 9.95
C PHE A 2 11.30 -3.82 9.50
N ALA A 3 11.56 -4.53 8.40
CA ALA A 3 12.90 -4.55 7.83
C ALA A 3 13.16 -3.24 7.07
N GLY A 4 14.05 -2.39 7.59
CA GLY A 4 14.62 -1.26 6.85
C GLY A 4 14.31 0.15 7.36
N ASP A 5 13.77 0.30 8.58
CA ASP A 5 13.51 1.58 9.27
C ASP A 5 12.88 2.66 8.38
N TRP A 6 11.86 2.24 7.62
CA TRP A 6 11.31 3.06 6.55
C TRP A 6 10.63 4.33 7.07
N PHE A 7 10.01 4.31 8.26
CA PHE A 7 9.37 5.52 8.79
C PHE A 7 10.38 6.64 9.06
N ALA A 8 11.53 6.31 9.68
CA ALA A 8 12.59 7.30 9.90
C ALA A 8 13.19 7.80 8.58
N ARG A 9 13.46 6.88 7.64
CA ARG A 9 14.02 7.23 6.33
C ARG A 9 13.07 8.07 5.48
N LEU A 10 11.79 7.74 5.48
CA LEU A 10 10.75 8.47 4.76
C LEU A 10 10.42 9.81 5.41
N LYS A 11 10.77 9.99 6.69
CA LYS A 11 10.44 11.17 7.50
C LYS A 11 8.93 11.42 7.59
N ILE A 12 8.15 10.34 7.69
CA ILE A 12 6.69 10.42 7.77
C ILE A 12 6.19 10.08 9.17
N PRO A 13 5.29 10.88 9.75
CA PRO A 13 4.67 10.58 11.04
C PRO A 13 3.46 9.63 10.92
N PHE A 14 3.00 9.37 9.69
CA PHE A 14 1.79 8.60 9.42
C PHE A 14 2.09 7.11 9.28
N ARG A 15 1.45 6.29 10.12
CA ARG A 15 1.60 4.81 10.10
C ARG A 15 0.53 4.07 9.30
N HIS A 16 -0.56 4.75 8.95
CA HIS A 16 -1.68 4.15 8.24
C HIS A 16 -1.54 4.27 6.71
N THR A 17 -2.37 3.56 5.96
CA THR A 17 -2.36 3.48 4.49
C THR A 17 -2.79 4.77 3.74
N GLY A 18 -3.06 5.86 4.46
CA GLY A 18 -3.40 7.16 3.85
C GLY A 18 -4.80 7.30 3.24
N ASN A 19 -5.70 6.32 3.39
CA ASN A 19 -7.01 6.31 2.71
C ASN A 19 -8.02 7.38 3.17
N ALA A 20 -7.77 8.04 4.29
CA ALA A 20 -8.67 9.03 4.87
C ALA A 20 -7.90 10.23 5.43
N MET A 21 -6.80 10.62 4.77
CA MET A 21 -6.03 11.79 5.17
C MET A 21 -6.79 13.08 4.87
N SER A 22 -6.80 13.98 5.86
CA SER A 22 -7.24 15.36 5.70
C SER A 22 -6.30 16.15 4.78
N ALA A 23 -6.77 17.29 4.27
CA ALA A 23 -5.96 18.17 3.43
C ALA A 23 -4.68 18.65 4.15
N GLN A 24 -4.76 18.88 5.47
CA GLN A 24 -3.64 19.28 6.30
C GLN A 24 -2.61 18.15 6.41
N GLU A 25 -3.05 16.92 6.64
CA GLU A 25 -2.17 15.75 6.69
C GLU A 25 -1.50 15.47 5.34
N ILE A 26 -2.25 15.62 4.23
CA ILE A 26 -1.71 15.49 2.88
C ILE A 26 -0.63 16.56 2.63
N SER A 27 -0.88 17.81 3.04
CA SER A 27 0.08 18.90 2.92
C SER A 27 1.35 18.62 3.73
N ALA A 28 1.20 18.20 4.99
CA ALA A 28 2.32 17.84 5.86
C ALA A 28 3.14 16.68 5.30
N LEU A 29 2.48 15.62 4.82
CA LEU A 29 3.15 14.50 4.15
C LEU A 29 3.93 14.97 2.92
N SER A 30 3.30 15.79 2.07
CA SER A 30 3.90 16.28 0.83
C SER A 30 5.11 17.17 1.08
N ALA A 31 5.10 17.95 2.16
CA ALA A 31 6.21 18.83 2.54
C ALA A 31 7.36 18.08 3.22
N GLY A 32 7.07 17.03 3.99
CA GLY A 32 8.06 16.35 4.83
C GLY A 32 8.68 15.09 4.24
N ILE A 33 8.02 14.43 3.30
CA ILE A 33 8.45 13.11 2.82
C ILE A 33 9.77 13.18 2.02
N ASP A 34 10.69 12.27 2.35
CA ASP A 34 11.92 12.11 1.61
C ASP A 34 11.70 11.32 0.30
N LEU A 35 11.82 11.99 -0.85
CA LEU A 35 11.51 11.40 -2.15
C LEU A 35 12.50 10.31 -2.59
N GLU A 36 13.76 10.40 -2.17
CA GLU A 36 14.75 9.36 -2.46
C GLU A 36 14.42 8.09 -1.66
N ALA A 37 14.15 8.26 -0.35
CA ALA A 37 13.70 7.15 0.49
C ALA A 37 12.38 6.54 -0.01
N LEU A 38 11.44 7.36 -0.48
CA LEU A 38 10.17 6.89 -1.05
C LEU A 38 10.39 6.00 -2.29
N ARG A 39 11.29 6.41 -3.20
CA ARG A 39 11.67 5.58 -4.35
C ARG A 39 12.31 4.27 -3.90
N GLY A 40 13.19 4.32 -2.90
CA GLY A 40 13.79 3.14 -2.29
C GLY A 40 12.76 2.19 -1.69
N TYR A 41 11.80 2.71 -0.93
CA TYR A 41 10.72 1.94 -0.33
C TYR A 41 9.85 1.27 -1.39
N ARG A 42 9.46 2.01 -2.44
CA ARG A 42 8.69 1.47 -3.58
C ARG A 42 9.42 0.29 -4.24
N VAL A 43 10.73 0.38 -4.44
CA VAL A 43 11.54 -0.71 -5.01
C VAL A 43 11.60 -1.90 -4.07
N ALA A 44 11.83 -1.68 -2.77
CA ALA A 44 11.90 -2.73 -1.77
C ALA A 44 10.59 -3.52 -1.65
N VAL A 45 9.44 -2.82 -1.57
CA VAL A 45 8.11 -3.44 -1.57
C VAL A 45 7.88 -4.20 -2.86
N GLY A 46 8.22 -3.63 -4.02
CA GLY A 46 8.05 -4.29 -5.31
C GLY A 46 8.87 -5.59 -5.44
N ARG A 47 10.12 -5.60 -4.98
CA ARG A 47 10.97 -6.80 -4.94
C ARG A 47 10.38 -7.86 -4.02
N ARG A 48 10.03 -7.47 -2.78
CA ARG A 48 9.46 -8.40 -1.81
C ARG A 48 8.13 -9.00 -2.30
N THR A 49 7.28 -8.20 -2.93
CA THR A 49 6.03 -8.70 -3.54
C THR A 49 6.31 -9.74 -4.63
N ARG A 50 7.31 -9.51 -5.49
CA ARG A 50 7.69 -10.50 -6.52
C ARG A 50 8.18 -11.80 -5.92
N GLU A 51 9.06 -11.73 -4.92
CA GLU A 51 9.54 -12.91 -4.18
C GLU A 51 8.38 -13.71 -3.59
N LEU A 52 7.44 -13.04 -2.92
CA LEU A 52 6.27 -13.67 -2.32
C LEU A 52 5.39 -14.33 -3.38
N VAL A 53 5.11 -13.65 -4.49
CA VAL A 53 4.25 -14.19 -5.56
C VAL A 53 4.92 -15.40 -6.23
N THR A 54 6.23 -15.35 -6.48
CA THR A 54 6.96 -16.48 -7.06
C THR A 54 6.97 -17.71 -6.16
N ALA A 55 6.85 -17.52 -4.84
CA ALA A 55 6.81 -18.60 -3.86
C ALA A 55 5.40 -19.15 -3.58
N LEU A 56 4.34 -18.61 -4.20
CA LEU A 56 2.97 -19.10 -4.00
C LEU A 56 2.69 -20.33 -4.86
N ASP A 57 2.06 -21.33 -4.25
CA ASP A 57 1.52 -22.48 -4.97
C ASP A 57 0.18 -22.17 -5.64
N GLU A 58 -0.20 -22.91 -6.70
CA GLU A 58 -1.45 -22.69 -7.44
C GLU A 58 -2.68 -22.67 -6.52
N SER A 59 -2.72 -23.57 -5.53
CA SER A 59 -3.83 -23.67 -4.57
C SER A 59 -3.97 -22.40 -3.72
N GLU A 60 -2.87 -21.69 -3.45
CA GLU A 60 -2.87 -20.49 -2.61
C GLU A 60 -3.48 -19.28 -3.30
N TYR A 61 -3.35 -19.18 -4.63
CA TYR A 61 -3.94 -18.08 -5.40
C TYR A 61 -5.46 -18.00 -5.25
N LYS A 62 -6.13 -19.15 -5.08
CA LYS A 62 -7.60 -19.26 -4.95
C LYS A 62 -8.08 -19.06 -3.50
N ARG A 63 -7.17 -19.08 -2.52
CA ARG A 63 -7.52 -18.86 -1.10
C ARG A 63 -7.88 -17.40 -0.85
N ARG A 64 -8.84 -17.19 0.06
CA ARG A 64 -9.12 -15.87 0.63
C ARG A 64 -8.05 -15.45 1.64
N VAL A 65 -7.96 -14.16 1.90
CA VAL A 65 -7.10 -13.66 2.97
C VAL A 65 -7.55 -14.22 4.31
N ASP A 66 -6.60 -14.75 5.06
CA ASP A 66 -6.82 -15.24 6.42
C ASP A 66 -7.22 -14.08 7.35
N GLU A 67 -8.27 -14.27 8.14
CA GLU A 67 -8.79 -13.26 9.07
C GLU A 67 -7.76 -12.86 10.13
N SER A 68 -6.89 -13.78 10.56
CA SER A 68 -5.81 -13.49 11.51
C SER A 68 -4.81 -12.47 10.94
N ARG A 69 -4.58 -12.48 9.62
CA ARG A 69 -3.73 -11.49 8.95
C ARG A 69 -4.40 -10.12 8.93
N LEU A 70 -5.72 -10.07 8.75
CA LEU A 70 -6.48 -8.82 8.79
C LEU A 70 -6.50 -8.24 10.21
N ALA A 71 -6.75 -9.08 11.21
CA ALA A 71 -6.71 -8.69 12.62
C ALA A 71 -5.33 -8.12 12.98
N ARG A 72 -4.25 -8.73 12.48
CA ARG A 72 -2.89 -8.22 12.69
C ARG A 72 -2.69 -6.83 12.07
N VAL A 73 -3.11 -6.61 10.83
CA VAL A 73 -2.99 -5.30 10.16
C VAL A 73 -3.74 -4.21 10.93
N LEU A 74 -4.90 -4.54 11.50
CA LEU A 74 -5.66 -3.63 12.36
C LEU A 74 -4.92 -3.34 13.67
N ALA A 75 -4.41 -4.37 14.34
CA ALA A 75 -3.65 -4.23 15.59
C ALA A 75 -2.34 -3.43 15.42
N GLU A 76 -1.72 -3.50 14.24
CA GLU A 76 -0.52 -2.72 13.89
C GLU A 76 -0.84 -1.23 13.62
N GLY A 77 -2.12 -0.84 13.58
CA GLY A 77 -2.54 0.54 13.26
C GLY A 77 -2.29 0.94 11.81
N ALA A 78 -2.14 -0.04 10.91
CA ALA A 78 -1.87 0.21 9.50
C ALA A 78 -3.11 0.71 8.74
N LEU A 79 -4.31 0.56 9.30
CA LEU A 79 -5.54 1.20 8.81
C LEU A 79 -6.02 2.21 9.83
N SER A 80 -6.41 3.40 9.37
CA SER A 80 -7.14 4.34 10.22
C SER A 80 -8.54 3.78 10.54
N GLU A 81 -9.15 4.27 11.61
CA GLU A 81 -10.51 3.90 12.01
C GLU A 81 -11.51 4.05 10.85
N SER A 82 -11.41 5.18 10.15
CA SER A 82 -12.20 5.56 8.98
C SER A 82 -11.94 4.70 7.73
N ALA A 83 -10.88 3.88 7.73
CA ALA A 83 -10.50 3.02 6.62
C ALA A 83 -10.71 1.53 6.93
N ARG A 84 -11.39 1.18 8.03
CA ARG A 84 -11.63 -0.23 8.43
C ARG A 84 -12.39 -1.05 7.39
N GLU A 85 -13.26 -0.43 6.59
CA GLU A 85 -13.97 -1.12 5.50
C GLU A 85 -13.02 -1.74 4.45
N ILE A 86 -11.79 -1.21 4.35
CA ILE A 86 -10.75 -1.76 3.48
C ILE A 86 -10.33 -3.16 3.93
N ALA A 87 -10.27 -3.43 5.24
CA ALA A 87 -10.00 -4.77 5.75
C ALA A 87 -11.11 -5.74 5.34
N ALA A 88 -12.38 -5.31 5.44
CA ALA A 88 -13.52 -6.11 4.99
C ALA A 88 -13.50 -6.35 3.48
N TYR A 89 -13.08 -5.35 2.68
CA TYR A 89 -12.86 -5.51 1.25
C TYR A 89 -11.78 -6.56 0.97
N TRP A 90 -10.63 -6.50 1.65
CA TRP A 90 -9.55 -7.47 1.47
C TRP A 90 -9.93 -8.90 1.85
N GLY A 91 -10.66 -9.08 2.96
CA GLY A 91 -11.11 -10.40 3.42
C GLY A 91 -12.06 -11.12 2.45
N LYS A 92 -12.81 -10.35 1.65
CA LYS A 92 -13.71 -10.90 0.62
C LYS A 92 -12.97 -11.34 -0.66
N ARG A 93 -11.68 -11.04 -0.79
CA ARG A 93 -10.89 -11.31 -2.00
C ARG A 93 -9.99 -12.53 -1.83
N THR A 94 -9.79 -13.22 -2.94
CA THR A 94 -8.72 -14.21 -3.05
C THR A 94 -7.37 -13.51 -3.16
N ILE A 95 -6.28 -14.26 -2.92
CA ILE A 95 -4.92 -13.76 -3.15
C ILE A 95 -4.76 -13.29 -4.61
N SER A 96 -5.22 -14.09 -5.59
CA SER A 96 -5.24 -13.67 -7.00
C SER A 96 -6.05 -12.40 -7.23
N GLY A 97 -7.20 -12.26 -6.57
CA GLY A 97 -8.03 -11.07 -6.61
C GLY A 97 -7.27 -9.83 -6.16
N LEU A 98 -6.52 -9.93 -5.06
CA LEU A 98 -5.71 -8.82 -4.54
C LEU A 98 -4.47 -8.50 -5.38
N LEU A 99 -3.88 -9.52 -6.03
CA LEU A 99 -2.79 -9.31 -6.98
C LEU A 99 -3.27 -8.57 -8.24
N LEU A 100 -4.45 -8.91 -8.74
CA LEU A 100 -5.07 -8.21 -9.88
C LEU A 100 -5.58 -6.81 -9.48
N MET A 101 -6.16 -6.66 -8.29
CA MET A 101 -6.62 -5.40 -7.73
C MET A 101 -6.59 -5.45 -6.19
N PRO A 102 -5.76 -4.66 -5.50
CA PRO A 102 -5.10 -3.46 -6.02
C PRO A 102 -3.69 -3.64 -6.61
N ALA A 103 -2.97 -4.74 -6.34
CA ALA A 103 -1.50 -4.74 -6.50
C ALA A 103 -1.00 -4.46 -7.93
N THR A 104 -1.80 -4.71 -8.97
CA THR A 104 -1.47 -4.37 -10.36
C THR A 104 -2.34 -3.24 -10.91
N ARG A 105 -3.65 -3.47 -11.14
CA ARG A 105 -4.53 -2.51 -11.83
C ARG A 105 -4.56 -1.10 -11.21
N HIS A 106 -4.49 -1.02 -9.88
CA HIS A 106 -4.50 0.27 -9.17
C HIS A 106 -3.30 1.16 -9.51
N ASN A 107 -2.12 0.55 -9.69
CA ASN A 107 -0.91 1.29 -10.04
C ASN A 107 -1.03 1.95 -11.41
N PHE A 108 -1.67 1.29 -12.38
CA PHE A 108 -1.92 1.87 -13.70
C PHE A 108 -2.89 3.05 -13.63
N LEU A 109 -3.91 2.97 -12.76
CA LEU A 109 -4.84 4.09 -12.53
C LEU A 109 -4.07 5.33 -12.05
N HIS A 110 -3.23 5.19 -11.03
CA HIS A 110 -2.45 6.32 -10.51
C HIS A 110 -1.38 6.81 -11.49
N LEU A 111 -0.76 5.92 -12.26
CA LEU A 111 0.17 6.35 -13.31
C LEU A 111 -0.55 7.23 -14.34
N ASN A 112 -1.76 6.88 -14.75
CA ASN A 112 -2.57 7.69 -15.66
C ASN A 112 -2.93 9.05 -15.05
N GLU A 113 -3.24 9.11 -13.75
CA GLU A 113 -3.44 10.38 -13.04
C GLU A 113 -2.19 11.26 -13.04
N CYS A 114 -1.02 10.67 -12.72
CA CYS A 114 0.25 11.37 -12.78
C CYS A 114 0.55 11.93 -14.19
N LEU A 115 0.26 11.17 -15.25
CA LEU A 115 0.44 11.62 -16.63
C LEU A 115 -0.47 12.81 -16.96
N ARG A 116 -1.75 12.77 -16.55
CA ARG A 116 -2.68 13.91 -16.72
C ARG A 116 -2.21 15.15 -15.97
N LEU A 117 -1.74 14.99 -14.72
CA LEU A 117 -1.22 16.10 -13.92
C LEU A 117 0.04 16.71 -14.54
N LYS A 118 0.93 15.87 -15.09
CA LYS A 118 2.12 16.34 -15.81
C LYS A 118 1.74 17.12 -17.06
N ALA A 119 0.77 16.64 -17.84
CA ALA A 119 0.29 17.31 -19.05
C ALA A 119 -0.40 18.66 -18.76
N LYS A 120 -1.07 18.81 -17.61
CA LYS A 120 -1.66 20.09 -17.18
C LYS A 120 -0.63 21.12 -16.71
N LYS A 121 0.58 20.68 -16.37
CA LYS A 121 1.69 21.54 -15.91
C LYS A 121 2.68 21.89 -17.02
N ALA A 122 2.53 21.31 -18.21
CA ALA A 122 3.30 21.60 -19.41
C ALA A 122 2.56 22.64 -20.25
#